data_AF-A0A1W4WX69-F1
#
_entry.id   AF-A0A1W4WX69-F1
#
_cell.length_a   1.000
_cell.length_b   1.000
_cell.length_c   1.000
_cell.angle_alpha   90.00
_cell.angle_beta   90.00
_cell.angle_gamma   90.00
#
_symmetry.space_group_name_H-M   'P 1'
#
loop_
_entity.id
_entity.type
_entity.pdbx_description
1 polymer ?
#
loop_
_entity_poly.entity_id
_entity_poly.type
_entity_poly.pdbx_seq_one_letter_code
_entity_poly.pdbx_strand_id
1 'polypeptide(L)'
;MKILSALFLAVFVAQAWSYSEIGPLKMGEECLLCTEEYEPVCGVNGEGIRKTFGNDCELVEWNCLTGEDYKHISHGVCPESVKSGFKDPTCSIVCPDGRQPTCGCVKAK
;
A
#
# COMPACT_ATOMS: atom_id res chain seq x y z
N MET A 1 -14.08 33.00 -50.36
CA MET A 1 -15.17 32.25 -49.68
C MET A 1 -14.95 30.74 -49.73
N LYS A 2 -14.81 30.10 -50.91
CA LYS A 2 -14.65 28.63 -51.05
C LYS A 2 -13.31 28.10 -50.48
N ILE A 3 -12.23 28.85 -50.67
CA ILE A 3 -10.87 28.47 -50.24
C ILE A 3 -10.71 28.56 -48.72
N LEU A 4 -11.30 29.59 -48.10
CA LEU A 4 -11.33 29.76 -46.64
C LEU A 4 -12.10 28.61 -45.97
N SER A 5 -13.23 28.19 -46.55
CA SER A 5 -14.02 27.05 -46.04
C SER A 5 -13.24 25.72 -46.11
N ALA A 6 -12.49 25.48 -47.18
CA ALA A 6 -11.64 24.29 -47.30
C ALA A 6 -10.50 24.28 -46.27
N LEU A 7 -9.89 25.43 -46.00
CA LEU A 7 -8.83 25.56 -44.98
C LEU A 7 -9.35 25.34 -43.56
N PHE A 8 -10.53 25.87 -43.22
CA PHE A 8 -11.16 25.61 -41.92
C PHE A 8 -11.49 24.14 -41.72
N LEU A 9 -12.03 23.46 -42.75
CA LEU A 9 -12.31 22.03 -42.66
C LEU A 9 -11.02 21.22 -42.47
N ALA A 10 -9.96 21.51 -43.22
CA ALA A 10 -8.68 20.82 -43.07
C ALA A 10 -8.09 20.95 -41.65
N VAL A 11 -8.23 22.12 -41.04
CA VAL A 11 -7.79 22.38 -39.65
C VAL A 11 -8.65 21.62 -38.63
N PHE A 12 -9.96 21.47 -38.86
CA PHE A 12 -10.84 20.67 -38.00
C PHE A 12 -10.53 19.17 -38.08
N VAL A 13 -10.24 18.65 -39.27
CA VAL A 13 -9.82 17.23 -39.41
C VAL A 13 -8.46 17.02 -38.74
N ALA A 14 -7.52 17.97 -38.90
CA ALA A 14 -6.21 17.95 -38.22
C ALA A 14 -6.32 17.91 -36.69
N GLN A 15 -7.25 18.68 -36.11
CA GLN A 15 -7.47 18.69 -34.67
C GLN A 15 -8.16 17.40 -34.18
N ALA A 16 -9.05 16.80 -34.97
CA ALA A 16 -9.76 15.58 -34.58
C ALA A 16 -8.86 14.34 -34.42
N TRP A 17 -7.74 14.25 -35.14
CA TRP A 17 -6.76 13.16 -34.92
C TRP A 17 -5.96 13.29 -33.62
N SER A 18 -5.97 14.48 -32.99
CA SER A 18 -5.31 14.71 -31.71
C SER A 18 -6.21 14.43 -30.50
N TYR A 19 -7.51 14.22 -30.68
CA TYR A 19 -8.45 13.93 -29.57
C TYR A 19 -8.62 12.43 -29.27
N SER A 20 -7.92 11.54 -29.97
CA SER A 20 -7.88 10.11 -29.63
C SER A 20 -6.80 9.81 -28.58
N GLU A 21 -6.93 10.41 -27.40
CA GLU A 21 -6.24 9.99 -26.18
C GLU A 21 -7.28 9.42 -25.20
N ILE A 22 -8.19 8.58 -25.70
CA ILE A 22 -8.73 7.53 -24.83
C ILE A 22 -7.62 6.49 -24.83
N GLY A 23 -6.61 6.74 -24.00
CA GLY A 23 -5.61 5.74 -23.68
C GLY A 23 -6.34 4.44 -23.34
N PRO A 24 -5.85 3.28 -23.79
CA PRO A 24 -6.48 2.03 -23.41
C PRO A 24 -6.48 2.01 -21.88
N LEU A 25 -7.68 1.98 -21.28
CA LEU A 25 -7.80 1.45 -19.92
C LEU A 25 -7.10 0.10 -20.01
N LYS A 26 -5.96 -0.01 -19.33
CA LYS A 26 -5.14 -1.21 -19.29
C LYS A 26 -6.05 -2.32 -18.76
N MET A 27 -6.67 -3.03 -19.69
CA MET A 27 -7.40 -4.25 -19.41
C MET A 27 -6.33 -5.29 -19.09
N GLY A 28 -6.31 -5.73 -17.83
CA GLY A 28 -5.70 -7.01 -17.46
C GLY A 28 -4.39 -6.93 -16.69
N GLU A 29 -4.41 -6.33 -15.51
CA GLU A 29 -4.02 -7.15 -14.35
C GLU A 29 -5.33 -7.47 -13.62
N GLU A 30 -5.90 -8.64 -13.91
CA GLU A 30 -7.04 -9.14 -13.13
C GLU A 30 -6.50 -9.52 -11.76
N CYS A 31 -6.71 -8.65 -10.78
CA CYS A 31 -6.37 -8.95 -9.40
C CYS A 31 -7.25 -10.09 -8.86
N LEU A 32 -6.66 -10.87 -7.94
CA LEU A 32 -7.35 -11.97 -7.29
C LEU A 32 -8.59 -11.46 -6.55
N LEU A 33 -9.71 -12.18 -6.67
CA LEU A 33 -10.89 -11.97 -5.83
C LEU A 33 -10.76 -12.78 -4.55
N CYS A 34 -10.92 -12.12 -3.41
CA CYS A 34 -10.79 -12.73 -2.10
C CYS A 34 -12.14 -13.01 -1.45
N THR A 35 -12.19 -14.05 -0.61
CA THR A 35 -13.31 -14.31 0.29
C THR A 35 -13.28 -13.33 1.46
N GLU A 36 -14.44 -13.03 2.04
CA GLU A 36 -14.57 -12.14 3.22
C GLU A 36 -14.19 -12.83 4.55
N GLU A 37 -13.30 -13.84 4.50
CA GLU A 37 -12.82 -14.54 5.70
C GLU A 37 -11.81 -13.67 6.44
N TYR A 38 -12.00 -13.49 7.75
CA TYR A 38 -11.12 -12.65 8.56
C TYR A 38 -10.09 -13.48 9.32
N GLU A 39 -8.89 -13.59 8.74
CA GLU A 39 -7.68 -14.19 9.32
C GLU A 39 -6.53 -13.17 9.24
N PRO A 40 -6.52 -12.14 10.11
CA PRO A 40 -5.73 -10.95 9.88
C PRO A 40 -4.23 -11.23 9.78
N VAL A 41 -3.54 -10.48 8.93
CA VAL A 41 -2.08 -10.54 8.77
C VAL A 41 -1.46 -9.15 8.82
N CYS A 42 -0.24 -9.07 9.33
CA CYS A 42 0.56 -7.87 9.29
C CYS A 42 1.51 -7.93 8.10
N GLY A 43 1.37 -6.97 7.18
CA GLY A 43 2.27 -6.76 6.05
C GLY A 43 3.22 -5.59 6.28
N VAL A 44 4.37 -5.61 5.60
CA VAL A 44 5.31 -4.49 5.52
C VAL A 44 5.72 -4.23 4.07
N ASN A 45 5.67 -2.98 3.61
CA ASN A 45 6.12 -2.60 2.27
C ASN A 45 7.64 -2.33 2.21
N GLY A 46 8.17 -2.02 1.02
CA GLY A 46 9.59 -1.69 0.81
C GLY A 46 10.11 -0.51 1.62
N GLU A 47 9.22 0.39 2.07
CA GLU A 47 9.56 1.55 2.91
C GLU A 47 9.53 1.23 4.42
N GLY A 48 9.12 0.01 4.81
CA GLY A 48 8.99 -0.38 6.21
C GLY A 48 7.65 0.02 6.86
N ILE A 49 6.70 0.53 6.08
CA ILE A 49 5.35 0.88 6.56
C ILE A 49 4.59 -0.42 6.81
N ARG A 50 4.00 -0.53 8.00
CA ARG A 50 3.22 -1.69 8.42
C ARG A 50 1.74 -1.45 8.22
N LYS A 51 1.03 -2.45 7.70
CA LYS A 51 -0.41 -2.42 7.50
C LYS A 51 -1.03 -3.78 7.82
N THR A 52 -2.18 -3.75 8.49
CA THR A 52 -3.00 -4.94 8.72
C THR A 52 -3.90 -5.19 7.51
N PHE A 53 -3.97 -6.44 7.06
CA PHE A 53 -4.90 -6.94 6.04
C PHE A 53 -5.85 -7.95 6.68
N GLY A 54 -7.07 -8.10 6.14
CA GLY A 54 -8.08 -9.01 6.68
C GLY A 54 -7.70 -10.47 6.54
N ASN A 55 -6.90 -10.81 5.51
CA ASN A 55 -6.27 -12.10 5.31
C ASN A 55 -5.08 -11.99 4.32
N ASP A 56 -4.38 -13.10 4.08
CA ASP A 56 -3.28 -13.18 3.11
C ASP A 56 -3.72 -12.86 1.67
N CYS A 57 -4.94 -13.26 1.28
CA CYS A 57 -5.47 -12.98 -0.04
C CYS A 57 -5.65 -11.47 -0.26
N GLU A 58 -6.27 -10.76 0.70
CA GLU A 58 -6.50 -9.31 0.64
C GLU A 58 -5.18 -8.52 0.57
N LEU A 59 -4.10 -9.04 1.17
CA LEU A 59 -2.76 -8.45 1.03
C LEU A 59 -2.27 -8.52 -0.42
N VAL A 60 -2.42 -9.69 -1.06
CA VAL A 60 -2.02 -9.90 -2.46
C VAL A 60 -2.91 -9.09 -3.41
N GLU A 61 -4.21 -9.07 -3.18
CA GLU A 61 -5.17 -8.26 -3.92
C GLU A 61 -4.81 -6.78 -3.81
N TRP A 62 -4.51 -6.28 -2.60
CA TRP A 62 -4.08 -4.90 -2.39
C TRP A 62 -2.83 -4.55 -3.20
N ASN A 63 -1.79 -5.39 -3.14
CA ASN A 63 -0.56 -5.17 -3.90
C ASN A 63 -0.85 -5.07 -5.41
N CYS A 64 -1.71 -5.95 -5.93
CA CYS A 64 -2.12 -5.92 -7.33
C CYS A 64 -2.91 -4.63 -7.67
N LEU A 65 -3.90 -4.26 -6.87
CA LEU A 65 -4.77 -3.11 -7.15
C LEU A 65 -4.05 -1.76 -7.05
N THR A 66 -3.05 -1.66 -6.16
CA THR A 66 -2.39 -0.40 -5.84
C THR A 66 -0.96 -0.28 -6.38
N GLY A 67 -0.38 -1.38 -6.86
CA GLY A 67 1.02 -1.45 -7.26
C GLY A 67 1.99 -1.41 -6.07
N GLU A 68 1.51 -1.71 -4.86
CA GLU A 68 2.32 -1.79 -3.64
C GLU A 68 3.02 -3.16 -3.50
N ASP A 69 3.97 -3.26 -2.58
CA ASP A 69 4.83 -4.44 -2.40
C ASP A 69 4.82 -4.98 -0.95
N TYR A 70 3.66 -4.95 -0.29
CA TYR A 70 3.54 -5.47 1.07
C TYR A 70 3.91 -6.97 1.12
N LYS A 71 4.72 -7.33 2.11
CA LYS A 71 5.09 -8.71 2.44
C LYS A 71 4.53 -9.08 3.79
N HIS A 72 3.87 -10.23 3.89
CA HIS A 72 3.42 -10.77 5.16
C HIS A 72 4.63 -11.03 6.08
N ILE A 73 4.60 -10.46 7.28
CA ILE A 73 5.64 -10.64 8.33
C ILE A 73 5.15 -11.36 9.59
N SER A 74 3.86 -11.31 9.90
CA SER A 74 3.27 -12.07 11.02
C SER A 74 1.76 -12.20 10.89
N HIS A 75 1.21 -13.31 11.39
CA HIS A 75 -0.23 -13.44 11.62
C HIS A 75 -0.70 -12.44 12.70
N GLY A 76 -1.99 -12.12 12.64
CA GLY A 76 -2.64 -11.14 13.50
C GLY A 76 -2.52 -9.73 12.95
N VAL A 77 -3.20 -8.81 13.65
CA VAL A 77 -3.10 -7.38 13.36
C VAL A 77 -1.66 -6.90 13.55
N CYS A 78 -1.22 -5.94 12.73
CA CYS A 78 0.03 -5.25 13.04
C CYS A 78 -0.08 -4.68 14.46
N PRO A 79 0.97 -4.81 15.29
CA PRO A 79 1.01 -4.03 16.50
C PRO A 79 0.86 -2.59 16.04
N GLU A 80 -0.19 -1.89 16.51
CA GLU A 80 -0.17 -0.44 16.48
C GLU A 80 1.22 -0.08 16.93
N SER A 81 1.93 0.77 16.18
CA SER A 81 3.23 1.25 16.59
C SER A 81 3.07 1.70 18.03
N VAL A 82 3.37 0.81 18.98
CA VAL A 82 3.34 1.09 20.39
C VAL A 82 4.54 1.98 20.41
N LYS A 83 4.30 3.29 20.25
CA LYS A 83 5.25 4.36 20.47
C LYS A 83 5.96 3.88 21.70
N SER A 84 7.17 3.32 21.51
CA SER A 84 7.86 2.44 22.46
C SER A 84 7.31 2.77 23.84
N GLY A 85 6.34 1.96 24.30
CA GLY A 85 5.38 2.27 25.39
C GLY A 85 6.08 2.15 26.74
N PHE A 86 7.27 2.71 26.72
CA PHE A 86 8.40 2.53 27.58
C PHE A 86 9.44 3.59 27.23
N LYS A 87 9.01 4.84 27.32
CA LYS A 87 9.90 5.88 27.81
C LYS A 87 9.32 6.32 29.14
N ASP A 88 9.25 5.41 30.09
CA ASP A 88 9.28 5.84 31.46
C ASP A 88 10.74 6.21 31.74
N PRO A 89 11.11 7.51 31.83
CA PRO A 89 12.49 7.92 32.10
C PRO A 89 12.96 7.45 33.50
N THR A 90 12.06 6.90 34.32
CA THR A 90 12.36 6.40 35.67
C THR A 90 12.75 4.92 35.70
N CYS A 91 12.60 4.18 34.60
CA CYS A 91 13.06 2.79 34.54
C CYS A 91 13.98 2.48 33.35
N SER A 92 14.93 1.57 33.60
CA SER A 92 15.79 1.01 32.58
C SER A 92 15.15 -0.25 31.98
N ILE A 93 15.24 -0.42 30.66
CA ILE A 93 14.91 -1.68 30.00
C ILE A 93 16.01 -2.69 30.27
N VAL A 94 15.64 -3.86 30.79
CA VAL A 94 16.52 -5.03 30.89
C VAL A 94 15.91 -6.17 30.08
N CYS A 95 16.72 -6.78 29.22
CA CYS A 95 16.32 -7.94 28.41
C CYS A 95 17.11 -9.18 28.87
N PRO A 96 16.45 -10.27 29.30
CA PRO A 96 17.10 -11.56 29.46
C PRO A 96 17.69 -12.00 28.11
N ASP A 97 18.98 -12.36 28.08
CA ASP A 97 19.73 -12.79 26.89
C ASP A 97 19.73 -11.82 25.69
N GLY A 98 19.38 -10.53 25.90
CA GLY A 98 19.35 -9.54 24.83
C GLY A 98 18.28 -9.78 23.74
N ARG A 99 17.30 -10.66 23.98
CA ARG A 99 16.25 -10.99 23.00
C ARG A 99 14.94 -10.24 23.29
N GLN A 100 14.44 -9.53 22.28
CA GLN A 100 13.06 -9.03 22.20
C GLN A 100 12.14 -10.24 21.91
N PRO A 101 10.96 -10.42 22.55
CA PRO A 101 10.13 -9.43 23.27
C PRO A 101 10.16 -9.52 24.80
N THR A 102 11.03 -10.31 25.42
CA THR A 102 11.05 -10.54 26.88
C THR A 102 11.65 -9.40 27.70
N CYS A 103 11.88 -8.23 27.09
CA CYS A 103 12.43 -7.06 27.75
C CYS A 103 11.42 -6.45 28.74
N GLY A 104 11.88 -6.09 29.94
CA GLY A 104 11.04 -5.53 31.00
C GLY A 104 11.56 -4.20 31.57
N CYS A 105 10.64 -3.42 32.16
CA CYS A 105 10.94 -2.21 32.94
C CYS A 105 11.46 -2.56 34.33
N VAL A 106 12.58 -1.97 34.73
CA VAL A 106 13.02 -2.00 36.12
C VAL A 106 13.24 -0.58 36.60
N LYS A 107 12.45 -0.13 37.59
CA LYS A 107 12.58 1.21 38.19
C LYS A 107 13.95 1.34 38.84
N ALA A 108 14.65 2.43 38.53
CA ALA A 108 15.87 2.79 39.25
C ALA A 108 15.48 3.09 40.70
N LYS A 109 16.20 2.46 41.64
CA LYS A 109 15.98 2.63 43.08
C LYS A 109 16.46 4.01 43.54
#